data_AF-A0AAW1GE39-F1
#
_entry.id   AF-A0AAW1GE39-F1
#
_cell.length_a   1.000
_cell.length_b   1.000
_cell.length_c   1.000
_cell.angle_alpha   90.00
_cell.angle_beta   90.00
_cell.angle_gamma   90.00
#
_symmetry.space_group_name_H-M   'P 1'
#
loop_
_entity.id
_entity.type
_entity.pdbx_description
1 polymer ?
#
loop_
_entity_poly.entity_id
_entity_poly.type
_entity_poly.pdbx_seq_one_letter_code
_entity_poly.pdbx_strand_id
1 'polypeptide(L)'
;MDLPGPIHDFLLVVLGIGLILGGLGVVLFNNPVFCAFSLGLVLVCISLFYILANSQFVASAQLLIYVGAINVLILFAVMFMNGPEYDTNLRLWTVGDNVTSLIYFFLPFELISIILLVALIGAIAIARQ
;
A
#
# COMPACT_ATOMS: atom_id res chain seq x y z
N MET A 1 -17.16 -7.43 -15.75
CA MET A 1 -16.86 -7.82 -17.16
C MET A 1 -16.79 -9.33 -17.21
N ASP A 2 -17.76 -9.99 -17.84
CA ASP A 2 -17.82 -11.45 -17.97
C ASP A 2 -16.86 -11.94 -19.07
N LEU A 3 -15.58 -12.07 -18.69
CA LEU A 3 -14.55 -12.67 -19.54
C LEU A 3 -14.66 -14.22 -19.42
N PRO A 4 -14.41 -14.98 -20.50
CA PRO A 4 -14.40 -16.45 -20.45
C PRO A 4 -13.52 -16.95 -19.29
N GLY A 5 -14.06 -17.86 -18.48
CA GLY A 5 -13.39 -18.43 -17.29
C GLY A 5 -11.87 -18.63 -17.43
N PRO A 6 -11.36 -19.33 -18.46
CA PRO A 6 -9.92 -19.59 -18.60
C PRO A 6 -9.05 -18.34 -18.78
N ILE A 7 -9.60 -17.24 -19.31
CA ILE A 7 -8.85 -16.01 -19.56
C ILE A 7 -8.65 -15.24 -18.25
N HIS A 8 -9.65 -15.28 -17.36
CA HIS A 8 -9.55 -14.69 -16.03
C HIS A 8 -8.48 -15.39 -15.18
N ASP A 9 -8.48 -16.73 -15.17
CA ASP A 9 -7.49 -17.53 -14.44
C ASP A 9 -6.06 -17.29 -14.95
N PHE A 10 -5.87 -17.23 -16.27
CA PHE A 10 -4.56 -16.93 -16.86
C PHE A 10 -4.04 -15.55 -16.44
N LEU A 11 -4.91 -14.54 -16.45
CA LEU A 11 -4.54 -13.16 -16.13
C LEU A 11 -4.22 -13.00 -14.63
N LEU A 12 -4.93 -13.71 -13.76
CA LEU A 12 -4.62 -13.80 -12.33
C LEU A 12 -3.23 -14.41 -12.07
N VAL A 13 -2.88 -15.49 -12.78
CA VAL A 13 -1.56 -16.13 -12.64
C VAL A 13 -0.44 -15.19 -13.08
N VAL A 14 -0.58 -14.53 -14.23
CA VAL A 14 0.40 -13.55 -14.73
C VAL A 14 0.60 -12.39 -13.75
N LEU A 15 -0.49 -11.83 -13.22
CA LEU A 15 -0.45 -10.78 -12.20
C LEU A 15 0.17 -11.25 -10.89
N GLY A 16 -0.16 -12.47 -10.44
CA GLY A 16 0.41 -13.08 -9.24
C GLY A 16 1.92 -13.25 -9.33
N ILE A 17 2.41 -13.71 -10.49
CA ILE A 17 3.85 -13.78 -10.76
C ILE A 17 4.48 -12.38 -10.72
N GLY A 18 3.83 -11.38 -11.32
CA GLY A 18 4.29 -9.98 -11.27
C GLY A 18 4.38 -9.42 -9.85
N LEU A 19 3.42 -9.77 -8.98
CA LEU A 19 3.42 -9.41 -7.56
C LEU A 19 4.60 -10.04 -6.81
N ILE A 20 4.86 -11.32 -7.03
CA ILE A 20 5.98 -12.03 -6.40
C ILE A 20 7.31 -11.45 -6.89
N LEU A 21 7.49 -11.29 -8.20
CA LEU A 21 8.72 -10.74 -8.78
C LEU A 21 8.95 -9.28 -8.35
N GLY A 22 7.91 -8.45 -8.35
CA GLY A 22 7.99 -7.07 -7.90
C GLY A 22 8.30 -6.97 -6.41
N GLY A 23 7.68 -7.81 -5.58
CA GLY A 23 7.95 -7.88 -4.13
C GLY A 23 9.36 -8.37 -3.83
N LEU A 24 9.83 -9.38 -4.56
CA LEU A 24 11.20 -9.85 -4.47
C LEU A 24 12.18 -8.75 -4.89
N GLY A 25 11.88 -8.03 -5.98
CA GLY A 25 12.67 -6.89 -6.45
C GLY A 25 12.84 -5.79 -5.40
N VAL A 26 11.79 -5.46 -4.64
CA VAL A 26 11.87 -4.46 -3.55
C VAL A 26 12.96 -4.81 -2.53
N VAL A 27 13.15 -6.09 -2.23
CA VAL A 27 14.11 -6.56 -1.22
C VAL A 27 15.48 -6.89 -1.81
N LEU A 28 15.52 -7.39 -3.05
CA LEU A 28 16.74 -7.91 -3.66
C LEU A 28 17.62 -6.81 -4.26
N PHE A 29 17.04 -5.68 -4.66
CA PHE A 29 17.82 -4.58 -5.20
C PHE A 29 18.59 -3.85 -4.10
N ASN A 30 19.89 -3.66 -4.33
CA ASN A 30 20.76 -2.97 -3.37
C ASN A 30 20.70 -1.44 -3.52
N ASN A 31 20.05 -0.95 -4.58
CA ASN A 31 19.92 0.47 -4.84
C ASN A 31 18.48 0.91 -4.54
N PRO A 32 18.29 1.87 -3.61
CA PRO A 32 16.97 2.19 -3.08
C PRO A 32 16.03 2.78 -4.14
N VAL A 33 16.57 3.40 -5.20
CA VAL A 33 15.76 3.91 -6.33
C VAL A 33 15.11 2.74 -7.07
N PHE A 34 15.84 1.66 -7.30
CA PHE A 34 15.31 0.46 -7.95
C PHE A 34 14.30 -0.27 -7.05
N CYS A 35 14.51 -0.29 -5.73
CA CYS A 35 13.52 -0.79 -4.78
C CYS A 35 12.19 -0.03 -4.89
N ALA A 36 12.26 1.31 -4.89
CA ALA A 36 11.08 2.16 -5.00
C ALA A 36 10.37 2.01 -6.36
N PHE A 37 11.12 1.87 -7.46
CA PHE A 37 10.51 1.56 -8.76
C PHE A 37 9.81 0.19 -8.77
N SER A 38 10.43 -0.83 -8.19
CA SER A 38 9.84 -2.17 -8.05
C SER A 38 8.58 -2.17 -7.16
N LEU A 39 8.54 -1.32 -6.14
CA LEU A 39 7.35 -1.11 -5.30
C LEU A 39 6.20 -0.52 -6.13
N GLY A 40 6.50 0.45 -7.01
CA GLY A 40 5.53 0.99 -7.97
C GLY A 40 4.90 -0.10 -8.85
N LEU A 41 5.70 -1.04 -9.36
CA LEU A 41 5.21 -2.18 -10.14
C LEU A 41 4.22 -3.04 -9.35
N VAL A 42 4.54 -3.37 -8.10
CA VAL A 42 3.64 -4.13 -7.21
C VAL A 42 2.30 -3.42 -7.03
N LEU A 43 2.32 -2.11 -6.79
CA LEU A 43 1.11 -1.31 -6.61
C LEU A 43 0.23 -1.27 -7.87
N VAL A 44 0.84 -1.22 -9.06
CA VAL A 44 0.12 -1.32 -10.33
C VAL A 44 -0.50 -2.71 -10.52
N CYS A 45 0.23 -3.78 -10.21
CA CYS A 45 -0.32 -5.15 -10.25
C CYS A 45 -1.52 -5.30 -9.31
N ILE A 46 -1.47 -4.73 -8.10
CA ILE A 46 -2.60 -4.72 -7.16
C ILE A 46 -3.80 -3.96 -7.74
N SER A 47 -3.58 -2.82 -8.40
CA SER A 47 -4.67 -2.09 -9.05
C SER A 47 -5.35 -2.91 -10.15
N LEU A 48 -4.58 -3.64 -10.96
CA LEU A 48 -5.14 -4.54 -11.98
C LEU A 48 -5.93 -5.69 -11.37
N PHE A 49 -5.47 -6.23 -10.24
CA PHE A 49 -6.21 -7.24 -9.48
C PHE A 49 -7.57 -6.72 -8.99
N TYR A 50 -7.64 -5.46 -8.52
CA TYR A 50 -8.90 -4.83 -8.13
C TYR A 50 -9.88 -4.60 -9.29
N ILE A 51 -9.37 -4.33 -10.51
CA ILE A 51 -10.20 -4.25 -11.72
C ILE A 51 -10.84 -5.62 -12.02
N LEU A 52 -10.07 -6.71 -11.86
CA LEU A 52 -10.57 -8.08 -12.06
C LEU A 52 -11.62 -8.45 -11.01
N ALA A 53 -11.45 -7.98 -9.77
CA ALA A 53 -12.43 -8.14 -8.70
C ALA A 53 -13.70 -7.27 -8.86
N ASN A 54 -13.93 -6.63 -10.02
CA ASN A 54 -15.03 -5.69 -10.32
C ASN A 54 -15.11 -4.47 -9.36
N SER A 55 -14.04 -4.13 -8.63
CA SER A 55 -14.02 -2.98 -7.73
C SER A 55 -13.39 -1.75 -8.39
N GLN A 56 -14.13 -1.12 -9.30
CA GLN A 56 -13.61 -0.05 -10.16
C GLN A 56 -13.19 1.21 -9.40
N PHE A 57 -13.97 1.61 -8.39
CA PHE A 57 -13.66 2.78 -7.56
C PHE A 57 -12.39 2.57 -6.72
N VAL A 58 -12.24 1.39 -6.11
CA VAL A 58 -11.05 1.08 -5.31
C VAL A 58 -9.82 0.97 -6.19
N ALA A 59 -9.95 0.38 -7.39
CA ALA A 59 -8.86 0.31 -8.35
C ALA A 59 -8.36 1.70 -8.80
N SER A 60 -9.27 2.62 -9.12
CA SER A 60 -8.87 3.98 -9.52
C SER A 60 -8.24 4.76 -8.35
N ALA A 61 -8.78 4.61 -7.14
CA ALA A 61 -8.17 5.18 -5.94
C ALA A 61 -6.77 4.60 -5.66
N GLN A 62 -6.59 3.28 -5.86
CA GLN A 62 -5.29 2.61 -5.72
C GLN A 62 -4.24 3.20 -6.66
N LEU A 63 -4.60 3.36 -7.94
CA LEU A 63 -3.71 3.97 -8.93
C LEU A 63 -3.41 5.44 -8.59
N LEU A 64 -4.40 6.24 -8.22
CA LEU A 64 -4.22 7.66 -7.98
C LEU A 64 -3.40 7.92 -6.71
N ILE A 65 -3.77 7.28 -5.60
CA ILE A 65 -3.19 7.55 -4.28
C ILE A 65 -1.86 6.82 -4.13
N TYR A 66 -1.84 5.50 -4.36
CA TYR A 66 -0.64 4.71 -4.07
C TYR A 66 0.40 4.81 -5.18
N VAL A 67 0.02 4.57 -6.43
CA VAL A 67 0.97 4.65 -7.56
C VAL A 67 1.29 6.11 -7.91
N GLY A 68 0.28 6.99 -7.90
CA GLY A 68 0.41 8.38 -8.35
C GLY A 68 0.99 9.32 -7.30
N ALA A 69 0.52 9.28 -6.06
CA ALA A 69 0.97 10.23 -5.02
C ALA A 69 2.07 9.62 -4.13
N ILE A 70 1.78 8.54 -3.43
CA ILE A 70 2.66 7.97 -2.40
C ILE A 70 3.96 7.44 -3.03
N ASN A 71 3.87 6.62 -4.09
CA ASN A 71 5.05 6.04 -4.72
C ASN A 71 5.95 7.10 -5.38
N VAL A 72 5.36 8.14 -5.99
CA VAL A 72 6.14 9.26 -6.55
C VAL A 72 6.82 10.07 -5.44
N LEU A 73 6.15 10.28 -4.31
CA LEU A 73 6.77 10.93 -3.14
C LEU A 73 7.92 10.09 -2.59
N ILE A 74 7.77 8.76 -2.53
CA ILE A 74 8.85 7.84 -2.12
C ILE A 74 10.02 7.93 -3.10
N LEU A 75 9.77 7.90 -4.41
CA LEU A 75 10.81 8.04 -5.43
C LEU A 75 11.56 9.37 -5.27
N PHE A 76 10.84 10.47 -5.08
CA PHE A 76 11.43 11.77 -4.85
C PHE A 76 12.28 11.80 -3.57
N ALA A 77 11.75 11.27 -2.46
CA ALA A 77 12.45 11.22 -1.19
C ALA A 77 13.72 10.37 -1.26
N VAL A 78 13.66 9.20 -1.89
CA VAL A 78 14.81 8.30 -2.04
C VAL A 78 15.89 8.89 -2.95
N MET A 79 15.48 9.56 -4.04
CA MET A 79 16.45 10.26 -4.90
C MET A 79 17.10 11.45 -4.18
N PHE A 80 16.37 12.13 -3.30
CA PHE A 80 16.88 13.24 -2.50
C PHE A 80 17.78 12.79 -1.34
N MET A 81 17.49 11.64 -0.73
CA MET A 81 18.24 11.03 0.40
C MET A 81 19.46 10.21 -0.06
N ASN A 82 20.02 10.49 -1.24
CA ASN A 82 21.23 9.80 -1.68
C ASN A 82 22.47 10.47 -1.04
N GLY A 83 22.76 10.10 0.22
CA GLY A 83 23.87 10.62 1.02
C GLY A 83 24.56 9.53 1.86
N PRO A 84 25.86 9.67 2.18
CA PRO A 84 26.68 8.60 2.75
C PRO A 84 26.26 8.16 4.15
N GLU A 85 26.30 6.84 4.34
CA GLU A 85 25.90 6.06 5.52
C GLU A 85 26.51 6.59 6.84
N TYR A 86 25.65 6.89 7.82
CA TYR A 86 26.05 7.14 9.20
C TYR A 86 26.00 5.84 10.01
N ASP A 87 27.18 5.35 10.40
CA ASP A 87 27.32 4.28 11.38
C ASP A 87 26.73 4.75 12.72
N THR A 88 25.61 4.16 13.14
CA THR A 88 25.02 4.47 14.45
C THR A 88 24.87 3.19 15.27
N ASN A 89 25.79 3.09 16.24
CA ASN A 89 25.83 2.14 17.33
C ASN A 89 24.45 2.06 18.05
N LEU A 90 23.67 1.03 17.76
CA LEU A 90 22.37 0.75 18.37
C LEU A 90 22.53 0.28 19.82
N ARG A 91 22.64 1.23 20.75
CA ARG A 91 22.18 1.05 22.13
C ARG A 91 21.12 2.11 22.40
N LEU A 92 19.89 1.68 22.64
CA LEU A 92 18.93 2.27 23.59
C LEU A 92 17.64 1.44 23.62
N TRP A 93 17.70 0.32 24.35
CA TRP A 93 16.50 -0.33 24.87
C TRP A 93 16.00 0.51 26.04
N THR A 94 14.96 1.33 25.81
CA THR A 94 14.33 2.14 26.85
C THR A 94 13.07 1.41 27.35
N VAL A 95 13.06 1.06 28.64
CA VAL A 95 12.05 0.24 29.34
C VAL A 95 10.65 0.91 29.45
N GLY A 96 10.42 2.06 28.82
CA GLY A 96 9.12 2.74 28.75
C GLY A 96 8.19 2.30 27.61
N ASP A 97 8.64 1.39 26.74
CA ASP A 97 8.08 1.14 25.41
C ASP A 97 6.69 0.47 25.40
N ASN A 98 6.33 -0.25 26.47
CA ASN A 98 5.06 -0.99 26.51
C ASN A 98 3.83 -0.07 26.54
N VAL A 99 3.91 1.07 27.23
CA VAL A 99 2.77 2.01 27.32
C VAL A 99 2.64 2.79 26.02
N THR A 100 3.77 3.24 25.45
CA THR A 100 3.83 3.96 24.17
C THR A 100 3.36 3.06 23.02
N SER A 101 3.73 1.77 23.03
CA SER A 101 3.29 0.78 22.04
C SER A 101 1.78 0.50 22.15
N LEU A 102 1.24 0.40 23.37
CA LEU A 102 -0.19 0.17 23.59
C LEU A 102 -1.05 1.33 23.07
N ILE A 103 -0.61 2.57 23.31
CA ILE A 103 -1.27 3.77 22.77
C ILE A 103 -1.19 3.78 21.23
N TYR A 104 -0.03 3.44 20.66
CA TYR A 104 0.15 3.38 19.20
C TYR A 104 -0.73 2.32 18.53
N PHE A 105 -1.11 1.26 19.25
CA PHE A 105 -2.01 0.23 18.76
C PHE A 105 -3.50 0.58 18.93
N PHE A 106 -3.87 1.22 20.05
CA PHE A 106 -5.26 1.60 20.34
C PHE A 106 -5.75 2.81 19.53
N LEU A 107 -4.88 3.78 19.27
CA LEU A 107 -5.22 5.03 18.60
C LEU A 107 -5.72 4.86 17.14
N PRO A 108 -5.11 4.01 16.27
CA PRO A 108 -5.65 3.77 14.94
C PRO A 108 -7.00 3.01 14.97
N PHE A 109 -7.22 2.15 15.97
CA PHE A 109 -8.50 1.44 16.13
C PHE A 109 -9.65 2.43 16.40
N GLU A 110 -9.41 3.43 17.25
CA GLU A 110 -10.39 4.49 17.52
C GLU A 110 -10.69 5.31 16.26
N LEU A 111 -9.65 5.71 15.51
CA LEU A 111 -9.81 6.50 14.29
C LEU A 111 -10.62 5.75 13.23
N ILE A 112 -10.34 4.46 13.03
CA ILE A 112 -11.07 3.60 12.08
C ILE A 112 -12.54 3.47 12.48
N SER A 113 -12.82 3.29 13.78
CA SER A 113 -14.18 3.21 14.29
C SER A 113 -14.96 4.50 14.06
N ILE A 114 -14.34 5.67 14.29
CA ILE A 114 -14.98 6.98 14.07
C ILE A 114 -15.26 7.21 12.59
N ILE A 115 -14.28 6.92 11.71
CA ILE A 115 -14.44 7.06 10.25
C ILE A 115 -15.59 6.17 9.75
N LEU A 116 -15.66 4.93 10.23
CA LEU A 116 -16.69 3.98 9.83
C LEU A 116 -18.08 4.42 10.33
N LEU A 117 -18.17 4.95 11.55
CA LEU A 117 -19.40 5.52 12.10
C LEU A 117 -19.91 6.69 11.25
N VAL A 118 -19.03 7.64 10.91
CA VAL A 118 -19.38 8.80 10.08
C VAL A 118 -19.83 8.37 8.69
N ALA A 119 -19.15 7.39 8.08
CA ALA A 119 -19.52 6.84 6.78
C ALA A 119 -20.90 6.17 6.81
N LEU A 120 -21.23 5.41 7.87
CA LEU A 120 -22.53 4.77 8.05
C LEU A 120 -23.66 5.79 8.22
N ILE A 121 -23.46 6.82 9.05
CA ILE A 121 -24.44 7.89 9.26
C ILE A 121 -24.71 8.62 7.95
N GLY A 122 -23.65 8.94 7.19
CA GLY A 122 -23.77 9.56 5.87
C GLY A 122 -24.57 8.70 4.89
N ALA A 123 -24.27 7.40 4.80
CA ALA A 123 -25.00 6.47 3.92
C ALA A 123 -26.49 6.37 4.26
N ILE A 124 -26.84 6.32 5.57
CA ILE A 124 -28.23 6.25 6.03
C ILE A 124 -28.97 7.56 5.73
N ALA A 125 -28.33 8.71 5.93
CA ALA A 125 -28.95 10.01 5.66
C ALA A 125 -29.29 10.19 4.17
N ILE A 126 -28.39 9.75 3.28
CA ILE A 126 -28.57 9.84 1.82
C ILE A 126 -29.65 8.85 1.34
N ALA A 127 -29.70 7.63 1.91
CA ALA A 127 -30.69 6.62 1.53
C ALA A 127 -32.13 6.95 1.98
N ARG A 128 -32.30 7.95 2.84
CA ARG A 128 -33.61 8.43 3.31
C ARG A 128 -34.14 9.63 2.51
N GLN A 129 -33.40 10.13 1.53
CA GLN A 129 -33.84 11.15 0.57
C GLN A 129 -34.23 10.50 -0.75
#